data_AF-A0A940MG32-F1
#
_entry.id   AF-A0A940MG32-F1
#
_cell.length_a   1.000
_cell.length_b   1.000
_cell.length_c   1.000
_cell.angle_alpha   90.00
_cell.angle_beta   90.00
_cell.angle_gamma   90.00
#
_symmetry.space_group_name_H-M   'P 1'
#
loop_
_entity.id
_entity.type
_entity.pdbx_description
1 polymer ?
#
loop_
_entity_poly.entity_id
_entity_poly.type
_entity_poly.pdbx_seq_one_letter_code
_entity_poly.pdbx_strand_id
1 'polypeptide(L)'
;MPHHALEILLTRPLTATELRNTARTWPLAANHDATRLMALAGGATPQQAAHRLRRRLTAQLPIDVITTHYPDTLGRVLLNLTLPPALHAALERDARHTHHSPEHFLQEALHRALAEHADREAERLEEAVRRLLAHAAPAHLLSAVGHALARPVKEPAP
;
A
#
# COMPACT_ATOMS: atom_id res chain seq x y z
N MET A 1 -20.05 -5.09 18.12
CA MET A 1 -19.48 -4.27 17.03
C MET A 1 -18.24 -4.98 16.51
N PRO A 2 -18.18 -5.39 15.23
CA PRO A 2 -16.99 -6.04 14.70
C PRO A 2 -15.81 -5.04 14.72
N HIS A 3 -14.61 -5.58 14.93
CA HIS A 3 -13.36 -4.83 14.83
C HIS A 3 -12.69 -5.18 13.51
N HIS A 4 -12.15 -4.15 12.86
CA HIS A 4 -11.46 -4.27 11.58
C HIS A 4 -9.98 -3.98 11.80
N ALA A 5 -9.11 -4.83 11.26
CA ALA A 5 -7.68 -4.60 11.20
C ALA A 5 -7.37 -3.62 10.07
N LEU A 6 -6.81 -2.48 10.42
CA LEU A 6 -6.50 -1.39 9.51
C LEU A 6 -5.01 -1.10 9.55
N GLU A 7 -4.41 -0.93 8.37
CA GLU A 7 -3.09 -0.35 8.21
C GLU A 7 -3.21 1.15 7.90
N ILE A 8 -2.31 1.93 8.47
CA ILE A 8 -2.15 3.36 8.22
C ILE A 8 -0.78 3.56 7.59
N LEU A 9 -0.74 4.05 6.36
CA LEU A 9 0.47 4.51 5.70
C LEU A 9 0.66 6.00 5.99
N LEU A 10 1.89 6.39 6.26
CA LEU A 10 2.26 7.76 6.62
C LEU A 10 3.10 8.40 5.53
N THR A 11 2.93 9.71 5.33
CA THR A 11 3.76 10.47 4.36
C THR A 11 5.20 10.68 4.84
N ARG A 12 5.46 10.47 6.13
CA ARG A 12 6.79 10.49 6.74
C ARG A 12 6.85 9.54 7.95
N PRO A 13 8.06 9.06 8.32
CA PRO A 13 8.25 8.33 9.57
C PRO A 13 7.78 9.14 10.80
N LEU A 14 7.28 8.44 11.81
CA LEU A 14 7.06 9.01 13.14
C LEU A 14 8.31 8.94 14.00
N THR A 15 8.48 9.96 14.83
CA THR A 15 9.38 9.89 15.97
C THR A 15 8.79 9.00 17.07
N ALA A 16 9.65 8.44 17.92
CA ALA A 16 9.20 7.63 19.06
C ALA A 16 8.26 8.40 20.01
N THR A 17 8.42 9.73 20.13
CA THR A 17 7.55 10.57 20.95
C THR A 17 6.18 10.76 20.33
N GLU A 18 6.10 11.03 19.03
CA GLU A 18 4.83 11.09 18.30
C GLU A 18 4.08 9.76 18.44
N LEU A 19 4.75 8.63 18.20
CA LEU A 19 4.15 7.31 18.33
C LEU A 19 3.61 7.06 19.74
N ARG A 20 4.39 7.33 20.79
CA ARG A 20 3.94 7.18 22.19
C ARG A 20 2.73 8.06 22.51
N ASN A 21 2.71 9.29 22.03
CA ASN A 21 1.61 10.22 22.28
C ASN A 21 0.33 9.76 21.57
N THR A 22 0.44 9.34 20.31
CA THR A 22 -0.70 8.83 19.56
C THR A 22 -1.22 7.51 20.14
N ALA A 23 -0.33 6.62 20.59
CA ALA A 23 -0.68 5.35 21.22
C ALA A 23 -1.55 5.52 22.49
N ARG A 24 -1.47 6.66 23.17
CA ARG A 24 -2.35 7.01 24.31
C ARG A 24 -3.78 7.33 23.87
N THR A 25 -3.96 7.84 22.65
CA THR A 25 -5.27 8.17 22.08
C THR A 25 -5.93 6.95 21.45
N TRP A 26 -5.13 6.12 20.79
CA TRP A 26 -5.58 4.90 20.11
C TRP A 26 -4.47 3.85 20.14
N PRO A 27 -4.74 2.59 20.53
CA PRO A 27 -3.73 1.54 20.50
C PRO A 27 -3.23 1.27 19.08
N LEU A 28 -1.93 1.44 18.85
CA LEU A 28 -1.28 1.34 17.54
C LEU A 28 0.02 0.56 17.68
N ALA A 29 0.36 -0.22 16.65
CA ALA A 29 1.66 -0.86 16.50
C ALA A 29 2.36 -0.30 15.27
N ALA A 30 3.61 0.13 15.39
CA ALA A 30 4.40 0.62 14.26
C ALA A 30 5.26 -0.51 13.66
N ASN A 31 5.51 -0.43 12.35
CA ASN A 31 6.58 -1.21 11.72
C ASN A 31 7.97 -0.62 12.08
N HIS A 32 9.03 -1.30 11.63
CA HIS A 32 10.42 -0.97 11.99
C HIS A 32 10.84 0.47 11.63
N ASP A 33 10.41 0.99 10.48
CA ASP A 33 10.75 2.34 10.01
C ASP A 33 9.73 3.42 10.43
N ALA A 34 8.71 3.03 11.20
CA ALA A 34 7.63 3.89 11.66
C ALA A 34 6.89 4.66 10.54
N THR A 35 6.86 4.13 9.32
CA THR A 35 6.06 4.65 8.19
C THR A 35 4.73 3.95 8.03
N ARG A 36 4.56 2.78 8.69
CA ARG A 36 3.32 2.01 8.70
C ARG A 36 2.88 1.74 10.12
N LEU A 37 1.60 1.96 10.39
CA LEU A 37 0.98 1.62 11.68
C LEU A 37 -0.15 0.62 11.46
N MET A 38 -0.33 -0.26 12.43
CA MET A 38 -1.46 -1.19 12.50
C MET A 38 -2.39 -0.78 13.64
N ALA A 39 -3.68 -0.79 13.37
CA ALA A 39 -4.73 -0.36 14.29
C ALA A 39 -5.93 -1.33 14.22
N LEU A 40 -6.60 -1.54 15.36
CA LEU A 40 -7.94 -2.13 15.38
C LEU A 40 -8.98 -1.03 15.56
N ALA A 41 -10.02 -1.05 14.72
CA ALA A 41 -11.11 -0.10 14.83
C ALA A 41 -12.48 -0.77 14.73
N GLY A 42 -13.34 -0.44 15.70
CA GLY A 42 -14.74 -0.90 15.71
C GLY A 42 -15.63 -0.05 14.80
N GLY A 43 -16.49 -0.70 14.04
CA GLY A 43 -17.51 -0.09 13.18
C GLY A 43 -18.39 -1.15 12.53
N ALA A 44 -19.61 -0.79 12.09
CA ALA A 44 -20.49 -1.77 11.43
C ALA A 44 -19.90 -2.25 10.09
N THR A 45 -19.12 -1.38 9.43
CA THR A 45 -18.41 -1.69 8.19
C THR A 45 -16.94 -1.25 8.27
N PRO A 46 -16.05 -1.80 7.43
CA PRO A 46 -14.66 -1.36 7.33
C PRO A 46 -14.54 0.15 7.02
N GLN A 47 -15.42 0.68 6.17
CA GLN A 47 -15.49 2.10 5.80
C GLN A 47 -15.72 2.98 7.03
N GLN A 48 -16.69 2.60 7.87
CA GLN A 48 -16.99 3.34 9.10
C GLN A 48 -15.84 3.28 10.09
N ALA A 49 -15.20 2.11 10.24
CA ALA A 49 -14.03 1.92 11.08
C ALA A 49 -12.86 2.82 10.62
N ALA A 50 -12.57 2.85 9.32
CA ALA A 50 -11.54 3.70 8.74
C ALA A 50 -11.84 5.20 8.90
N HIS A 51 -13.09 5.63 8.66
CA HIS A 51 -13.49 7.03 8.86
C HIS A 51 -13.37 7.46 10.33
N ARG A 52 -13.77 6.58 11.26
CA ARG A 52 -13.62 6.84 12.69
C ARG A 52 -12.15 6.98 13.09
N LEU A 53 -11.30 6.07 12.60
CA LEU A 53 -9.87 6.11 12.83
C LEU A 53 -9.24 7.39 12.27
N ARG A 54 -9.52 7.74 11.00
CA ARG A 54 -9.02 8.97 10.37
C ARG A 54 -9.44 10.21 11.16
N ARG A 55 -10.73 10.36 11.48
CA ARG A 55 -11.21 11.52 12.25
C ARG A 55 -10.51 11.68 13.60
N ARG A 56 -10.14 10.56 14.24
CA ARG A 56 -9.48 10.60 15.55
C ARG A 56 -7.99 10.90 15.45
N LEU A 57 -7.34 10.48 14.38
CA LEU A 57 -5.88 10.50 14.26
C LEU A 57 -5.33 11.54 13.27
N THR A 58 -6.13 12.09 12.35
CA THR A 58 -5.68 13.05 11.32
C THR A 58 -5.00 14.29 11.91
N ALA A 59 -5.38 14.73 13.10
CA ALA A 59 -4.75 15.88 13.75
C ALA A 59 -3.36 15.56 14.36
N GLN A 60 -3.04 14.28 14.57
CA GLN A 60 -1.83 13.83 15.25
C GLN A 60 -0.86 13.09 14.31
N LEU A 61 -1.37 12.53 13.22
CA LEU A 61 -0.61 11.68 12.31
C LEU A 61 -0.61 12.25 10.89
N PRO A 62 0.53 12.19 10.18
CA PRO A 62 0.63 12.53 8.77
C PRO A 62 0.08 11.37 7.91
N ILE A 63 -1.22 11.10 8.03
CA ILE A 63 -1.89 9.97 7.37
C ILE A 63 -1.97 10.20 5.87
N ASP A 64 -1.35 9.32 5.11
CA ASP A 64 -1.54 9.21 3.67
C ASP A 64 -2.80 8.39 3.38
N VAL A 65 -2.71 7.08 3.63
CA VAL A 65 -3.74 6.09 3.33
C VAL A 65 -4.11 5.30 4.58
N ILE A 66 -5.39 4.97 4.72
CA ILE A 66 -5.85 3.91 5.64
C ILE A 66 -6.41 2.78 4.80
N THR A 67 -5.97 1.56 5.04
CA THR A 67 -6.43 0.38 4.30
C THR A 67 -6.79 -0.78 5.22
N THR A 68 -7.66 -1.68 4.78
CA THR A 68 -7.91 -2.94 5.48
C THR A 68 -6.69 -3.84 5.33
N HIS A 69 -6.21 -4.39 6.45
CA HIS A 69 -5.07 -5.31 6.44
C HIS A 69 -5.42 -6.62 5.71
N TYR A 70 -6.65 -7.12 5.91
CA TYR A 70 -7.14 -8.30 5.21
C TYR A 70 -8.11 -7.91 4.09
N PRO A 71 -8.01 -8.57 2.92
CA PRO A 71 -9.01 -8.41 1.88
C PRO A 71 -10.36 -8.97 2.32
N ASP A 72 -11.43 -8.48 1.69
CA ASP A 72 -12.76 -9.03 1.82
C ASP A 72 -12.90 -10.38 1.09
N THR A 73 -14.12 -10.94 1.10
CA THR A 73 -14.43 -12.22 0.44
C THR A 73 -14.26 -12.19 -1.07
N LEU A 74 -14.16 -11.01 -1.68
CA LEU A 74 -13.91 -10.81 -3.11
C LEU A 74 -12.43 -10.50 -3.40
N GLY A 75 -11.55 -10.61 -2.39
CA GLY A 75 -10.13 -10.28 -2.53
C GLY A 75 -9.83 -8.78 -2.54
N ARG A 76 -10.80 -7.92 -2.20
CA ARG A 76 -10.64 -6.46 -2.28
C ARG A 76 -10.21 -5.88 -0.95
N VAL A 77 -9.34 -4.89 -1.00
CA VAL A 77 -9.00 -4.06 0.15
C VAL A 77 -9.70 -2.71 0.05
N LEU A 78 -10.08 -2.16 1.19
CA LEU A 78 -10.58 -0.79 1.26
C LEU A 78 -9.39 0.17 1.22
N LEU A 79 -9.52 1.26 0.45
CA LEU A 79 -8.60 2.39 0.48
C LEU A 79 -9.34 3.64 0.94
N ASN A 80 -8.90 4.23 2.04
CA ASN A 80 -9.38 5.50 2.54
C ASN A 80 -8.27 6.55 2.37
N LEU A 81 -8.40 7.34 1.32
CA LEU A 81 -7.41 8.30 0.83
C LEU A 81 -7.82 9.73 1.19
N THR A 82 -6.85 10.64 1.22
CA THR A 82 -7.12 12.09 1.18
C THR A 82 -6.56 12.66 -0.11
N LEU A 83 -7.45 13.20 -0.94
CA LEU A 83 -7.07 13.82 -2.21
C LEU A 83 -6.97 15.34 -2.01
N PRO A 84 -5.93 16.00 -2.55
CA PRO A 84 -5.92 17.45 -2.64
C PRO A 84 -7.17 17.97 -3.36
N PRO A 85 -7.72 19.14 -3.01
CA PRO A 85 -8.97 19.64 -3.59
C PRO A 85 -8.95 19.71 -5.13
N ALA A 86 -7.81 20.10 -5.72
CA ALA A 86 -7.65 20.15 -7.17
C ALA A 86 -7.75 18.76 -7.82
N LEU A 87 -7.15 17.74 -7.19
CA LEU A 87 -7.22 16.35 -7.67
C LEU A 87 -8.62 15.78 -7.50
N HIS A 88 -9.29 16.09 -6.39
CA HIS A 88 -10.68 15.68 -6.16
C HIS A 88 -11.62 16.29 -7.21
N ALA A 89 -11.48 17.59 -7.49
CA ALA A 89 -12.27 18.26 -8.53
C ALA A 89 -11.99 17.71 -9.95
N ALA A 90 -10.75 17.31 -10.23
CA ALA A 90 -10.41 16.63 -11.48
C ALA A 90 -11.08 15.25 -11.58
N LEU A 91 -10.97 14.45 -10.52
CA LEU A 91 -11.60 13.15 -10.42
C LEU A 91 -13.12 13.23 -10.63
N GLU A 92 -13.79 14.19 -9.98
CA GLU A 92 -15.22 14.39 -10.15
C GLU A 92 -15.61 14.73 -11.59
N ARG A 93 -14.82 15.58 -12.26
CA ARG A 93 -15.08 15.97 -13.64
C ARG A 93 -14.96 14.77 -14.58
N ASP A 94 -13.90 13.99 -14.44
CA ASP A 94 -13.61 12.85 -15.32
C ASP A 94 -14.60 11.70 -15.08
N ALA A 95 -14.99 11.48 -13.82
CA ALA A 95 -16.04 10.54 -13.46
C ALA A 95 -17.40 10.93 -14.09
N ARG A 96 -17.77 12.22 -14.05
CA ARG A 96 -18.98 12.72 -14.71
C ARG A 96 -18.93 12.52 -16.23
N HIS A 97 -17.80 12.75 -16.87
CA HIS A 97 -17.64 12.54 -18.32
C HIS A 97 -17.80 11.07 -18.73
N THR A 98 -17.48 10.14 -17.82
CA THR A 98 -17.58 8.69 -18.07
C THR A 98 -18.84 8.06 -17.48
N HIS A 99 -19.76 8.87 -16.94
CA HIS A 99 -21.00 8.43 -16.27
C HIS A 99 -20.77 7.44 -15.11
N HIS A 100 -19.62 7.54 -14.44
CA HIS A 100 -19.29 6.75 -13.26
C HIS A 100 -19.31 7.59 -11.99
N SER A 101 -19.38 6.94 -10.83
CA SER A 101 -19.05 7.60 -9.57
C SER A 101 -17.55 7.88 -9.50
N PRO A 102 -17.10 8.91 -8.77
CA PRO A 102 -15.66 9.18 -8.56
C PRO A 102 -14.89 7.97 -8.01
N GLU A 103 -15.51 7.20 -7.12
CA GLU A 103 -14.92 5.99 -6.53
C GLU A 103 -14.73 4.89 -7.57
N HIS A 104 -15.77 4.62 -8.38
CA HIS A 104 -15.69 3.61 -9.43
C HIS A 104 -14.68 4.01 -10.50
N PHE A 105 -14.66 5.28 -10.90
CA PHE A 105 -13.69 5.80 -11.84
C PHE A 105 -12.26 5.65 -11.31
N LEU A 106 -12.01 6.02 -10.05
CA LEU A 106 -10.70 5.86 -9.42
C LEU A 106 -10.28 4.39 -9.34
N GLN A 107 -11.20 3.50 -8.98
CA GLN A 107 -10.95 2.06 -8.91
C GLN A 107 -10.49 1.52 -10.26
N GLU A 108 -11.20 1.84 -11.35
CA GLU A 108 -10.84 1.39 -12.70
C GLU A 108 -9.50 1.99 -13.17
N ALA A 109 -9.25 3.26 -12.86
CA ALA A 109 -7.97 3.90 -13.16
C ALA A 109 -6.81 3.21 -12.42
N LEU A 110 -7.01 2.85 -11.14
CA LEU A 110 -6.01 2.11 -10.35
C LEU A 110 -5.78 0.70 -10.90
N HIS A 111 -6.83 -0.04 -11.24
CA HIS A 111 -6.69 -1.36 -11.85
C HIS A 111 -5.92 -1.31 -13.16
N ARG A 112 -6.22 -0.33 -14.03
CA ARG A 112 -5.49 -0.14 -15.28
C ARG A 112 -4.02 0.19 -15.03
N ALA A 113 -3.74 1.14 -14.15
CA ALA A 113 -2.36 1.53 -13.83
C ALA A 113 -1.55 0.38 -13.23
N LEU A 114 -2.17 -0.47 -12.41
CA LEU A 114 -1.54 -1.66 -11.84
C LEU A 114 -1.27 -2.72 -12.91
N ALA A 115 -2.20 -2.96 -13.83
CA ALA A 115 -2.00 -3.88 -14.96
C ALA A 115 -0.85 -3.39 -15.87
N GLU A 116 -0.87 -2.12 -16.27
CA GLU A 116 0.20 -1.50 -17.06
C GLU A 116 1.57 -1.53 -16.35
N HIS A 117 1.59 -1.46 -15.02
CA HIS A 117 2.82 -1.60 -14.26
C HIS A 117 3.33 -3.05 -14.26
N ALA A 118 2.44 -4.02 -14.06
CA ALA A 118 2.79 -5.44 -14.10
C ALA A 118 3.34 -5.86 -15.47
N ASP A 119 2.71 -5.40 -16.55
CA ASP A 119 3.17 -5.67 -17.92
C ASP A 119 4.57 -5.09 -18.15
N ARG A 120 4.80 -3.82 -17.76
CA ARG A 120 6.12 -3.19 -17.87
C ARG A 120 7.20 -3.89 -17.05
N GLU A 121 6.87 -4.37 -15.85
CA GLU A 121 7.83 -5.13 -15.05
C GLU A 121 8.13 -6.50 -15.68
N ALA A 122 7.14 -7.17 -16.26
CA ALA A 122 7.34 -8.42 -16.98
C ALA A 122 8.27 -8.21 -18.20
N GLU A 123 8.03 -7.18 -19.01
CA GLU A 123 8.89 -6.81 -20.14
C GLU A 123 10.31 -6.47 -19.68
N ARG A 124 10.45 -5.70 -18.60
CA ARG A 124 11.75 -5.34 -18.02
C ARG A 124 12.54 -6.56 -17.58
N LEU A 125 11.88 -7.50 -16.90
CA LEU A 125 12.48 -8.74 -16.43
C LEU A 125 12.86 -9.65 -17.61
N GLU A 126 11.98 -9.78 -18.60
CA GLU A 126 12.26 -10.56 -19.81
C GLU A 126 13.51 -10.02 -20.53
N GLU A 127 13.60 -8.71 -20.72
CA GLU A 127 14.75 -8.10 -21.37
C GLU A 127 16.05 -8.22 -20.54
N ALA A 128 15.95 -8.21 -19.20
CA ALA A 128 17.09 -8.49 -18.34
C ALA A 128 17.56 -9.95 -18.51
N VAL A 129 16.63 -10.91 -18.56
CA VAL A 129 16.93 -12.33 -18.78
C VAL A 129 17.54 -12.56 -20.16
N ARG A 130 16.98 -11.98 -21.22
CA ARG A 130 17.55 -12.07 -22.59
C ARG A 130 18.97 -11.54 -22.64
N ARG A 131 19.24 -10.38 -22.02
CA ARG A 131 20.59 -9.82 -21.96
C ARG A 131 21.57 -10.71 -21.20
N LEU A 132 21.14 -11.31 -20.09
CA LEU A 132 21.97 -12.28 -19.36
C LEU A 132 22.30 -13.50 -20.23
N LEU A 133 21.30 -14.08 -20.90
CA LEU A 133 21.48 -15.24 -21.78
C LEU A 133 22.35 -14.95 -23.00
N ALA A 134 22.30 -13.73 -23.54
CA ALA A 134 23.12 -13.34 -24.68
C ALA A 134 24.62 -13.20 -24.35
N HIS A 135 24.96 -12.90 -23.10
CA HIS A 135 26.34 -12.58 -22.70
C HIS A 135 26.95 -13.56 -21.69
N ALA A 136 26.18 -14.53 -21.17
CA ALA A 136 26.66 -15.54 -20.24
C ALA A 136 26.67 -16.93 -20.88
N ALA A 137 27.78 -17.65 -20.71
CA ALA A 137 27.78 -19.09 -20.98
C ALA A 137 26.79 -19.79 -20.03
N PRO A 138 25.98 -20.77 -20.49
CA PRO A 138 24.94 -21.41 -19.69
C PRO A 138 25.42 -21.93 -18.32
N ALA A 139 26.63 -22.49 -18.26
CA ALA A 139 27.22 -22.99 -17.02
C ALA A 139 27.49 -21.88 -15.99
N HIS A 140 27.96 -20.71 -16.43
CA HIS A 140 28.20 -19.56 -15.54
C HIS A 140 26.89 -18.95 -15.04
N LEU A 141 25.84 -18.92 -15.88
CA LEU A 141 24.53 -18.46 -15.47
C LEU A 141 23.91 -19.38 -14.42
N LEU A 142 23.95 -20.70 -14.63
CA LEU A 142 23.45 -21.69 -13.67
C LEU A 142 24.20 -21.62 -12.33
N SER A 143 25.52 -21.46 -12.37
CA SER A 143 26.33 -21.25 -11.16
C SER A 143 25.96 -19.96 -10.43
N ALA A 144 25.80 -18.84 -11.14
CA ALA A 144 25.42 -17.56 -10.56
C ALA A 144 24.01 -17.59 -9.93
N VAL A 145 23.04 -18.20 -10.60
CA VAL A 145 21.68 -18.40 -10.06
C VAL A 145 21.73 -19.31 -8.83
N GLY A 146 22.47 -20.42 -8.88
CA GLY A 146 22.66 -21.30 -7.74
C GLY A 146 23.26 -20.57 -6.53
N HIS A 147 24.26 -19.72 -6.75
CA HIS A 147 24.85 -18.88 -5.68
C HIS A 147 23.88 -17.82 -5.15
N ALA A 148 23.07 -17.20 -6.00
CA ALA A 148 22.09 -16.21 -5.59
C ALA A 148 20.97 -16.83 -4.74
N LEU A 149 20.48 -18.01 -5.12
CA LEU A 149 19.43 -18.75 -4.40
C LEU A 149 19.93 -19.39 -3.11
N ALA A 150 21.21 -19.80 -3.07
CA ALA A 150 21.83 -20.38 -1.88
C ALA A 150 22.24 -19.33 -0.83
N ARG A 151 22.25 -18.04 -1.18
CA ARG A 151 22.46 -16.97 -0.21
C ARG A 151 21.18 -16.81 0.62
N PRO A 152 21.24 -16.97 1.96
CA PRO A 152 20.11 -16.59 2.78
C PRO A 152 19.82 -15.11 2.53
N VAL A 153 18.54 -14.78 2.29
CA VAL A 153 18.08 -13.40 2.31
C VAL A 153 18.49 -12.84 3.66
N LYS A 154 19.43 -11.90 3.63
CA LYS A 154 19.90 -11.23 4.84
C LYS A 154 18.76 -10.34 5.30
N GLU A 155 17.89 -10.86 6.15
CA GLU A 155 17.00 -10.00 6.94
C GLU A 155 17.88 -8.98 7.66
N PRO A 156 17.57 -7.67 7.58
CA PRO A 156 18.34 -6.68 8.31
C PRO A 156 18.23 -6.99 9.82
N ALA A 157 19.39 -7.10 10.47
CA ALA A 157 19.55 -7.46 11.87
C ALA A 157 18.82 -6.45 12.80
N PRO A 158 18.37 -6.89 13.99
CA PRO A 158 17.50 -6.14 14.91
C PRO A 158 18.08 -4.83 15.43
#